data_AF-A0A9Q3PU12-F1
#
_entry.id   AF-A0A9Q3PU12-F1
#
_cell.length_a   1.000
_cell.length_b   1.000
_cell.length_c   1.000
_cell.angle_alpha   90.00
_cell.angle_beta   90.00
_cell.angle_gamma   90.00
#
_symmetry.space_group_name_H-M   'P 1'
#
loop_
_entity.id
_entity.type
_entity.pdbx_description
1 polymer ?
#
loop_
_entity_poly.entity_id
_entity_poly.type
_entity_poly.pdbx_seq_one_letter_code
_entity_poly.pdbx_strand_id
1 'polypeptide(L)'
;MSGTGNQNRRKLDLDFENEEESQVHLLIHDLKPPFLDGRLIFTKKLEPVNPINNASSDTAIFSKKRSLLVYEQRIKKEREKDSAKVESLGGTTLGNATGVKEEPKLNGNLLT
;
A
#
# COMPACT_ATOMS: atom_id res chain seq x y z
N MET A 1 87.13 43.64 -8.41
CA MET A 1 86.71 42.40 -9.08
C MET A 1 85.22 42.25 -8.78
N SER A 2 84.30 42.76 -9.61
CA SER A 2 83.74 42.20 -10.86
C SER A 2 83.01 40.86 -10.68
N GLY A 3 81.76 40.82 -11.16
CA GLY A 3 80.98 39.61 -11.47
C GLY A 3 79.81 39.40 -10.50
N THR A 4 78.59 39.85 -10.80
CA THR A 4 77.60 39.22 -11.71
C THR A 4 77.06 37.89 -11.18
N GLY A 5 75.74 37.84 -11.05
CA GLY A 5 75.00 36.80 -10.32
C GLY A 5 74.83 35.47 -11.04
N ASN A 6 74.05 34.59 -10.41
CA ASN A 6 73.14 33.72 -11.15
C ASN A 6 72.07 33.13 -10.22
N GLN A 7 70.83 33.20 -10.69
CA GLN A 7 69.68 32.57 -10.07
C GLN A 7 69.79 31.05 -10.22
N ASN A 8 69.58 30.32 -9.11
CA ASN A 8 69.21 28.91 -9.18
C ASN A 8 67.87 28.73 -8.47
N ARG A 9 66.81 28.75 -9.29
CA ARG A 9 65.46 28.30 -8.95
C ARG A 9 65.53 26.94 -8.26
N ARG A 10 65.17 26.86 -6.98
CA ARG A 10 64.81 25.60 -6.34
C ARG A 10 63.68 25.84 -5.35
N LYS A 11 62.54 25.27 -5.75
CA LYS A 11 61.46 24.71 -4.91
C LYS A 11 60.60 25.75 -4.18
N LEU A 12 59.36 25.87 -4.67
CA LEU A 12 58.24 26.26 -3.82
C LEU A 12 58.14 25.17 -2.74
N ASP A 13 58.39 25.52 -1.49
CA ASP A 13 58.01 24.66 -0.36
C ASP A 13 56.49 24.58 -0.35
N LEU A 14 55.98 23.37 -0.53
CA LEU A 14 54.57 22.99 -0.40
C LEU A 14 54.32 22.49 1.03
N ASP A 15 54.86 23.21 2.01
CA ASP A 15 54.70 22.85 3.42
C ASP A 15 53.35 23.39 3.90
N PHE A 16 52.29 22.74 3.43
CA PHE A 16 51.00 22.76 4.08
C PHE A 16 51.05 21.83 5.30
N GLU A 17 51.90 22.12 6.27
CA GLU A 17 51.75 21.57 7.63
C GLU A 17 50.65 22.35 8.35
N ASN A 18 49.44 22.32 7.83
CA ASN A 18 48.24 22.81 8.49
C ASN A 18 47.01 22.18 7.85
N GLU A 19 46.93 20.87 7.85
CA GLU A 19 45.68 20.15 7.59
C GLU A 19 45.72 18.82 8.35
N GLU A 20 45.92 18.91 9.67
CA GLU A 20 45.34 17.89 10.57
C GLU A 20 43.82 18.08 10.53
N GLU A 21 43.20 17.70 9.42
CA GLU A 21 41.76 17.48 9.36
C GLU A 21 41.45 16.38 10.37
N SER A 22 40.88 16.78 11.50
CA SER A 22 40.40 15.86 12.53
C SER A 22 39.34 14.93 11.95
N GLN A 23 39.76 13.75 11.49
CA GLN A 23 38.86 12.72 10.98
C GLN A 23 38.03 12.18 12.15
N VAL A 24 36.80 12.67 12.29
CA VAL A 24 35.86 12.20 13.31
C VAL A 24 35.28 10.85 12.89
N HIS A 25 35.72 9.77 13.53
CA HIS A 25 35.11 8.46 13.33
C HIS A 25 33.85 8.31 14.19
N LEU A 26 32.68 8.33 13.55
CA LEU A 26 31.40 8.06 14.22
C LEU A 26 31.18 6.54 14.30
N LEU A 27 31.20 6.01 15.52
CA LEU A 27 30.76 4.65 15.80
C LEU A 27 29.25 4.69 16.08
N ILE A 28 28.45 4.32 15.07
CA ILE A 28 27.00 4.16 15.23
C ILE A 28 26.75 2.74 15.73
N HIS A 29 26.31 2.60 16.97
CA HIS A 29 25.78 1.34 17.45
C HIS A 29 24.33 1.20 17.00
N ASP A 30 24.11 0.35 15.99
CA ASP A 30 22.78 -0.11 15.59
C ASP A 30 22.25 -1.08 16.66
N LEU A 31 21.87 -0.54 17.83
CA LEU A 31 21.24 -1.28 18.91
C LEU A 31 19.81 -1.62 18.51
N LYS A 32 19.66 -2.60 17.61
CA LYS A 32 18.36 -3.20 17.34
C LYS A 32 17.97 -4.00 18.57
N PRO A 33 16.92 -3.58 19.29
CA PRO A 33 16.51 -4.29 20.48
C PRO A 33 16.15 -5.73 20.08
N PRO A 34 16.35 -6.71 20.98
CA PRO A 34 16.29 -8.14 20.63
C PRO A 34 14.93 -8.57 20.06
N PHE A 35 13.86 -7.81 20.32
CA PHE A 35 12.53 -8.02 19.70
C PHE A 35 12.45 -7.70 18.21
N LEU A 36 13.45 -7.00 17.66
CA LEU A 36 13.57 -6.63 16.25
C LEU A 36 14.62 -7.49 15.51
N ASP A 37 15.45 -8.25 16.23
CA ASP A 37 16.51 -9.10 15.67
C ASP A 37 15.96 -10.39 15.02
N GLY A 38 14.68 -10.73 15.23
CA GLY A 38 14.01 -11.87 14.58
C GLY A 38 14.59 -13.25 14.94
N ARG A 39 15.73 -13.31 15.63
CA ARG A 39 16.39 -14.53 16.13
C ARG A 39 15.62 -15.15 17.30
N LEU A 40 14.88 -14.33 18.06
CA LEU A 40 14.05 -14.74 19.18
C LEU A 40 12.61 -14.30 18.92
N ILE A 41 11.70 -15.27 18.79
CA ILE A 41 10.28 -15.00 18.66
C ILE A 41 9.69 -14.82 20.06
N PHE A 42 9.45 -13.57 20.46
CA PHE A 42 8.85 -13.25 21.77
C PHE A 42 7.34 -13.51 21.82
N THR A 43 6.71 -13.85 20.68
CA THR A 43 5.29 -14.20 20.68
C THR A 43 5.13 -15.63 21.17
N LYS A 44 4.33 -15.81 22.23
CA LYS A 44 3.97 -17.14 22.75
C LYS A 44 3.12 -17.97 21.77
N LYS A 45 2.61 -17.35 20.71
CA LYS A 45 1.67 -17.95 19.76
C LYS A 45 2.18 -17.70 18.35
N LEU A 46 2.75 -18.74 17.74
CA LEU A 46 3.18 -18.78 16.34
C LEU A 46 1.99 -19.03 15.41
N GLU A 47 1.00 -19.76 15.89
CA GLU A 47 -0.21 -20.09 15.13
C GLU A 47 -1.28 -19.01 15.27
N PRO A 48 -2.05 -18.75 14.20
CA PRO A 48 -3.16 -17.82 14.25
C PRO A 48 -4.19 -18.27 15.30
N VAL A 49 -4.53 -17.34 16.20
CA VAL A 49 -5.52 -17.62 17.25
C VAL A 49 -6.91 -17.53 16.65
N ASN A 50 -7.73 -18.56 16.87
CA ASN A 50 -9.14 -18.50 16.53
C ASN A 50 -9.79 -17.31 17.26
N PRO A 51 -10.44 -16.37 16.54
CA PRO A 51 -11.09 -15.22 17.17
C PRO A 51 -12.23 -15.60 18.12
N ILE A 52 -12.79 -16.82 18.01
CA ILE A 52 -13.85 -17.31 18.88
C ILE A 52 -13.25 -18.18 19.98
N ASN A 53 -13.29 -17.69 21.22
CA ASN A 53 -12.79 -18.40 22.40
C ASN A 53 -13.66 -19.62 22.77
N ASN A 54 -14.99 -19.48 22.71
CA ASN A 54 -15.92 -20.58 22.98
C ASN A 54 -17.04 -20.62 21.94
N ALA A 55 -17.10 -21.71 21.16
CA ALA A 55 -18.05 -21.88 20.08
C ALA A 55 -19.50 -22.08 20.54
N SER A 56 -19.73 -22.54 21.77
CA SER A 56 -21.05 -22.74 22.36
C SER A 56 -21.57 -21.49 23.08
N SER A 57 -20.78 -20.43 23.21
CA SER A 57 -21.24 -19.19 23.82
C SER A 57 -22.35 -18.55 22.98
N ASP A 58 -23.32 -17.93 23.64
CA ASP A 58 -24.45 -17.26 22.97
C ASP A 58 -23.94 -16.21 21.98
N THR A 59 -22.96 -15.41 22.38
CA THR A 59 -22.33 -14.41 21.50
C THR A 59 -21.77 -15.05 20.22
N ALA A 60 -21.06 -16.18 20.33
CA ALA A 60 -20.53 -16.88 19.16
C ALA A 60 -21.63 -17.45 18.25
N ILE A 61 -22.72 -17.97 18.84
CA ILE A 61 -23.86 -18.51 18.11
C ILE A 61 -24.62 -17.39 17.39
N PHE A 62 -24.86 -16.26 18.06
CA PHE A 62 -25.53 -15.10 17.47
C PHE A 62 -24.71 -14.49 16.33
N SER A 63 -23.39 -14.33 16.50
CA SER A 63 -22.52 -13.85 15.44
C SER A 63 -22.51 -14.78 14.21
N LYS A 64 -22.57 -16.10 14.41
CA LYS A 64 -22.68 -17.08 13.31
C LYS A 64 -24.03 -17.05 12.61
N LYS A 65 -25.13 -16.97 13.37
CA LYS A 65 -26.51 -16.97 12.83
C LYS A 65 -26.80 -15.73 11.99
N ARG A 66 -26.10 -14.61 12.25
CA ARG A 66 -26.22 -13.29 11.60
C ARG A 66 -27.59 -12.62 11.78
N SER A 67 -27.66 -11.34 11.47
CA SER A 67 -28.92 -10.59 11.45
C SER A 67 -29.70 -10.86 10.16
N LEU A 68 -30.95 -11.30 10.27
CA LEU A 68 -31.84 -11.59 9.13
C LEU A 68 -32.06 -10.36 8.26
N LEU A 69 -32.36 -9.23 8.87
CA LEU A 69 -32.61 -7.96 8.18
C LEU A 69 -31.40 -7.54 7.33
N VAL A 70 -30.19 -7.63 7.90
CA VAL A 70 -28.95 -7.25 7.19
C VAL A 70 -28.70 -8.18 6.00
N TYR A 71 -28.96 -9.48 6.16
CA TYR A 71 -28.82 -10.46 5.09
C TYR A 71 -29.80 -10.18 3.94
N GLU A 72 -31.08 -9.95 4.25
CA GLU A 72 -32.10 -9.63 3.24
C GLU A 72 -31.77 -8.34 2.49
N GLN A 73 -31.35 -7.29 3.21
CA GLN A 73 -30.94 -6.03 2.59
C GLN A 73 -29.73 -6.22 1.66
N ARG A 74 -28.76 -7.05 2.04
CA ARG A 74 -27.62 -7.37 1.18
C ARG A 74 -28.06 -8.07 -0.10
N ILE A 75 -28.93 -9.07 -0.01
CA ILE A 75 -29.46 -9.78 -1.20
C ILE A 75 -30.20 -8.82 -2.12
N LYS A 76 -31.06 -7.95 -1.57
CA LYS A 76 -31.80 -6.95 -2.37
C LYS A 76 -30.83 -6.03 -3.10
N LYS A 77 -29.84 -5.48 -2.40
CA LYS A 77 -28.80 -4.63 -3.00
C LYS A 77 -27.96 -5.35 -4.05
N GLU A 78 -27.61 -6.62 -3.85
CA GLU A 78 -26.88 -7.40 -4.84
C GLU A 78 -27.74 -7.64 -6.09
N ARG A 79 -29.03 -8.01 -5.92
CA ARG A 79 -29.98 -8.17 -7.03
C ARG A 79 -30.20 -6.88 -7.82
N GLU A 80 -30.38 -5.74 -7.13
CA GLU A 80 -30.55 -4.42 -7.75
C GLU A 80 -29.30 -4.01 -8.53
N LYS A 81 -28.11 -4.28 -7.99
CA LYS A 81 -26.85 -4.02 -8.70
C LYS A 81 -26.72 -4.87 -9.95
N ASP A 82 -27.12 -6.13 -9.89
CA ASP A 82 -27.02 -7.04 -11.03
C ASP A 82 -28.08 -6.71 -12.09
N SER A 83 -29.31 -6.33 -11.70
CA SER A 83 -30.31 -5.83 -12.64
C SER A 83 -29.87 -4.53 -13.32
N ALA A 84 -29.28 -3.58 -12.58
CA ALA A 84 -28.77 -2.34 -13.14
C ALA A 84 -27.62 -2.56 -14.14
N LYS A 85 -26.73 -3.54 -13.87
CA LYS A 85 -25.69 -3.93 -14.84
C LYS A 85 -26.30 -4.54 -16.10
N VAL A 86 -27.29 -5.42 -15.96
CA VAL A 86 -27.98 -6.04 -17.10
C VAL A 86 -28.69 -4.99 -17.93
N GLU A 87 -29.40 -4.05 -17.31
CA GLU A 87 -30.06 -2.93 -17.99
C GLU A 87 -29.06 -2.04 -18.75
N SER A 88 -27.90 -1.76 -18.15
CA SER A 88 -26.83 -0.98 -18.81
C SER A 88 -26.19 -1.66 -20.02
N LEU A 89 -26.34 -2.99 -20.14
CA LEU A 89 -25.89 -3.74 -21.32
C LEU A 89 -26.88 -3.59 -22.49
N GLY A 90 -28.15 -3.26 -22.23
CA GLY A 90 -29.13 -2.96 -23.27
C GLY A 90 -28.64 -1.82 -24.16
N GLY A 91 -28.57 -2.05 -25.47
CA GLY A 91 -28.07 -1.06 -26.43
C GLY A 91 -26.59 -1.16 -26.76
N THR A 92 -25.84 -2.03 -26.07
CA THR A 92 -24.46 -2.36 -26.44
C THR A 92 -24.45 -3.52 -27.45
N THR A 93 -23.41 -3.60 -28.29
CA THR A 93 -23.23 -4.71 -29.25
C THR A 93 -23.18 -6.07 -28.54
N LEU A 94 -22.61 -6.12 -27.33
CA LEU A 94 -22.62 -7.30 -26.47
C LEU A 94 -24.02 -7.60 -25.91
N GLY A 95 -24.77 -6.61 -25.43
CA GLY A 95 -26.14 -6.81 -24.94
C GLY A 95 -27.10 -7.33 -26.01
N ASN A 96 -26.97 -6.82 -27.24
CA ASN A 96 -27.77 -7.27 -28.39
C ASN A 96 -27.45 -8.72 -28.78
N ALA A 97 -26.17 -9.12 -28.68
CA ALA A 97 -25.77 -10.53 -28.84
C ALA A 97 -26.23 -11.43 -27.68
N THR A 98 -26.38 -10.87 -26.47
CA THR A 98 -26.77 -11.61 -25.25
C THR A 98 -28.29 -11.61 -25.01
N GLY A 99 -29.10 -11.07 -25.95
CA GLY A 99 -30.56 -11.10 -25.89
C GLY A 99 -31.19 -10.18 -24.84
N VAL A 100 -30.43 -9.22 -24.30
CA VAL A 100 -30.95 -8.21 -23.37
C VAL A 100 -31.75 -7.19 -24.19
N LYS A 101 -33.04 -7.03 -23.87
CA LYS A 101 -33.94 -6.13 -24.61
C LYS A 101 -33.61 -4.68 -24.28
N GLU A 102 -33.53 -3.84 -25.31
CA GLU A 102 -33.47 -2.39 -25.16
C GLU A 102 -34.84 -1.88 -24.66
N GLU A 103 -34.84 -1.05 -23.61
CA GLU A 103 -36.02 -0.29 -23.22
C GLU A 103 -36.35 0.72 -24.34
N PRO A 104 -37.60 0.76 -24.85
CA PRO A 104 -37.95 1.65 -25.96
C PRO A 104 -37.83 3.09 -25.49
N LYS A 105 -36.91 3.85 -26.11
CA LYS A 105 -36.86 5.31 -25.97
C LYS A 105 -38.16 5.88 -26.52
N LEU A 106 -39.07 6.27 -25.62
CA LEU A 106 -40.26 7.04 -25.99
C LEU A 106 -39.79 8.42 -26.48
N ASN A 107 -39.61 8.51 -27.79
CA ASN A 107 -39.39 9.78 -28.48
C ASN A 107 -40.67 10.58 -28.37
N GLY A 108 -40.68 11.53 -27.43
CA GLY A 108 -41.76 12.51 -27.30
C GLY A 108 -41.80 13.39 -28.55
N ASN A 109 -42.66 13.05 -29.50
CA ASN A 109 -43.23 14.01 -30.43
C ASN A 109 -44.75 14.04 -30.20
N LEU A 110 -45.16 14.83 -29.21
CA LEU A 110 -46.54 15.24 -29.02
C LEU A 110 -46.65 16.71 -29.43
N LEU A 111 -46.74 16.95 -30.74
CA LEU A 111 -47.17 18.21 -31.33
C LEU A 111 -47.90 17.91 -32.63
N THR A 112 -49.21 17.70 -32.49
CA THR A 112 -50.38 18.12 -33.31
C THR A 112 -51.53 17.17 -33.06
#